data_AF-A0AB39R0I9-F1
#
_entry.id   AF-A0AB39R0I9-F1
#
_cell.length_a   1.000
_cell.length_b   1.000
_cell.length_c   1.000
_cell.angle_alpha   90.00
_cell.angle_beta   90.00
_cell.angle_gamma   90.00
#
_symmetry.space_group_name_H-M   'P 1'
#
loop_
_entity.id
_entity.type
_entity.pdbx_description
1 polymer ?
#
loop_
_entity_poly.entity_id
_entity_poly.type
_entity_poly.pdbx_seq_one_letter_code
_entity_poly.pdbx_strand_id
1 'polypeptide(L)'
;MATITSLVDTTTTTNQGTAGDTLHINGTGLGTTTRVNFGSLSVSSGLTVTPTQVSLTIPSAQCAGQVSVSVTSSTNVTSNALPFFFVASPSVTGAGTTCGPAAGGTSVTVFGSNFLTGTGATVGGTAVTPTPTFTSSNQVTITTPAHTMTPGSCVDTVDIEVTTAGGTSVPSGSLSQFSYYAAPTITSLSPGTGTAGDEIAVNGTCFIDVSAVTFSDGTNTIPATWTALGNNLLSTIVPTGLTPGAGTITVTTCGGPSNAQAFTIT
;
A
#
# COMPACT_ATOMS: atom_id res chain seq x y z
N MET A 1 15.47 -22.68 -41.84
CA MET A 1 14.48 -22.64 -40.73
C MET A 1 15.01 -21.66 -39.71
N ALA A 2 14.13 -20.89 -39.06
CA ALA A 2 14.55 -19.92 -38.05
C ALA A 2 15.13 -20.65 -36.83
N THR A 3 16.31 -20.24 -36.38
CA THR A 3 16.96 -20.76 -35.17
C THR A 3 17.33 -19.60 -34.26
N ILE A 4 16.78 -19.57 -33.05
CA ILE A 4 17.11 -18.59 -32.02
C ILE A 4 18.35 -19.07 -31.26
N THR A 5 19.34 -18.20 -31.11
CA THR A 5 20.60 -18.48 -30.40
C THR A 5 20.71 -17.72 -29.08
N SER A 6 20.09 -16.55 -28.94
CA SER A 6 20.03 -15.84 -27.66
C SER A 6 18.85 -14.89 -27.56
N LEU A 7 18.48 -14.59 -26.32
CA LEU A 7 17.49 -13.59 -25.94
C LEU A 7 18.16 -12.57 -25.02
N VAL A 8 18.06 -11.30 -25.37
CA VAL A 8 18.72 -10.22 -24.62
C VAL A 8 17.74 -9.07 -24.45
N ASP A 9 17.37 -8.77 -23.21
CA ASP A 9 16.80 -7.48 -22.86
C ASP A 9 17.91 -6.42 -22.94
N THR A 10 17.65 -5.37 -23.72
CA THR A 10 18.58 -4.25 -23.92
C THR A 10 18.78 -3.38 -22.68
N THR A 11 17.85 -3.37 -21.71
CA THR A 11 17.98 -2.57 -20.49
C THR A 11 18.86 -3.27 -19.46
N THR A 12 18.62 -4.57 -19.25
CA THR A 12 19.38 -5.37 -18.28
C THR A 12 20.65 -5.98 -18.88
N THR A 13 20.74 -6.07 -20.21
CA THR A 13 21.77 -6.83 -20.94
C THR A 13 21.80 -8.32 -20.61
N THR A 14 20.68 -8.86 -20.12
CA THR A 14 20.52 -10.27 -19.73
C THR A 14 19.35 -10.92 -20.46
N ASN A 15 19.09 -12.21 -20.20
CA ASN A 15 17.87 -12.89 -20.66
C ASN A 15 16.69 -12.72 -19.70
N GLN A 16 16.63 -11.58 -19.00
CA GLN A 16 15.59 -11.23 -18.04
C GLN A 16 15.15 -9.77 -18.23
N GLY A 17 13.86 -9.49 -18.03
CA GLY A 17 13.32 -8.15 -18.29
C GLY A 17 11.87 -7.97 -17.86
N THR A 18 11.41 -6.73 -17.94
CA THR A 18 10.07 -6.29 -17.52
C THR A 18 9.22 -5.87 -18.71
N ALA A 19 7.93 -5.62 -18.47
CA ALA A 19 7.05 -5.13 -19.53
C ALA A 19 7.50 -3.73 -20.00
N GLY A 20 7.52 -3.51 -21.32
CA GLY A 20 7.94 -2.24 -21.90
C GLY A 20 9.42 -2.17 -22.30
N ASP A 21 10.27 -3.05 -21.75
CA ASP A 21 11.66 -3.18 -22.18
C ASP A 21 11.75 -3.65 -23.64
N THR A 22 12.90 -3.43 -24.29
CA THR A 22 13.16 -3.94 -25.65
C THR A 22 13.92 -5.26 -25.58
N LEU A 23 13.32 -6.32 -26.13
CA LEU A 23 13.91 -7.64 -26.27
C LEU A 23 14.51 -7.83 -27.66
N HIS A 24 15.78 -8.22 -27.72
CA HIS A 24 16.46 -8.71 -28.90
C HIS A 24 16.48 -10.24 -28.93
N ILE A 25 15.90 -10.80 -29.99
CA ILE A 25 15.92 -12.22 -30.33
C ILE A 25 16.96 -12.41 -31.42
N ASN A 26 18.13 -12.96 -31.07
CA ASN A 26 19.22 -13.16 -32.02
C ASN A 26 19.20 -14.59 -32.55
N GLY A 27 19.64 -14.77 -33.80
CA GLY A 27 19.60 -16.08 -34.43
C GLY A 27 19.96 -16.08 -35.91
N THR A 28 19.49 -17.10 -36.61
CA THR A 28 19.63 -17.23 -38.05
C THR A 28 18.28 -17.50 -38.71
N GLY A 29 18.12 -17.04 -39.96
CA GLY A 29 16.90 -17.28 -40.73
C GLY A 29 15.65 -16.57 -40.19
N LEU A 30 15.81 -15.45 -39.48
CA LEU A 30 14.72 -14.74 -38.80
C LEU A 30 13.98 -13.74 -39.70
N GLY A 31 14.48 -13.48 -40.91
CA GLY A 31 14.03 -12.38 -41.79
C GLY A 31 12.58 -12.44 -42.25
N THR A 32 11.90 -13.58 -42.10
CA THR A 32 10.48 -13.77 -42.44
C THR A 32 9.58 -13.88 -41.21
N THR A 33 10.07 -13.53 -40.02
CA THR A 33 9.28 -13.55 -38.78
C THR A 33 8.11 -12.59 -38.89
N THR A 34 6.90 -13.07 -38.59
CA THR A 34 5.67 -12.26 -38.54
C THR A 34 5.04 -12.23 -37.16
N ARG A 35 5.47 -13.13 -36.27
CA ARG A 35 4.98 -13.21 -34.89
C ARG A 35 6.08 -13.70 -33.96
N VAL A 36 6.15 -13.09 -32.78
CA VAL A 36 6.91 -13.60 -31.64
C VAL A 36 5.91 -14.21 -30.67
N ASN A 37 6.13 -15.46 -30.27
CA ASN A 37 5.36 -16.10 -29.21
C ASN A 37 6.16 -15.95 -27.91
N PHE A 38 5.58 -15.29 -26.90
CA PHE A 38 6.18 -15.00 -25.60
C PHE A 38 5.36 -15.69 -24.52
N GLY A 39 5.70 -16.94 -24.21
CA GLY A 39 4.85 -17.82 -23.42
C GLY A 39 3.51 -18.06 -24.13
N SER A 40 2.40 -17.72 -23.48
CA SER A 40 1.05 -17.76 -24.06
C SER A 40 0.69 -16.50 -24.85
N LEU A 41 1.47 -15.42 -24.75
CA LEU A 41 1.23 -14.17 -25.46
C LEU A 41 1.81 -14.24 -26.87
N SER A 42 1.19 -13.52 -27.80
CA SER A 42 1.64 -13.40 -29.19
C SER A 42 1.76 -11.94 -29.56
N VAL A 43 2.93 -11.55 -30.08
CA VAL A 43 3.23 -10.19 -30.53
C VAL A 43 3.42 -10.22 -32.04
N SER A 44 2.57 -9.52 -32.78
CA SER A 44 2.60 -9.45 -34.25
C SER A 44 2.77 -8.02 -34.80
N SER A 45 2.69 -7.01 -33.94
CA SER A 45 2.89 -5.60 -34.28
C SER A 45 4.16 -5.05 -33.61
N GLY A 46 4.76 -4.02 -34.20
CA GLY A 46 5.94 -3.36 -33.61
C GLY A 46 7.22 -4.21 -33.63
N LEU A 47 7.25 -5.25 -34.48
CA LEU A 47 8.45 -6.06 -34.69
C LEU A 47 9.41 -5.35 -35.65
N THR A 48 10.67 -5.25 -35.26
CA THR A 48 11.76 -4.90 -36.19
C THR A 48 12.50 -6.18 -36.55
N VAL A 49 12.46 -6.58 -37.83
CA VAL A 49 12.93 -7.89 -38.29
C VAL A 49 14.09 -7.75 -39.26
N THR A 50 15.15 -8.50 -39.00
CA THR A 50 16.31 -8.69 -39.88
C THR A 50 16.59 -10.19 -40.04
N PRO A 51 17.48 -10.60 -40.97
CA PRO A 51 17.84 -12.02 -41.12
C PRO A 51 18.41 -12.67 -39.85
N THR A 52 19.00 -11.89 -38.94
CA THR A 52 19.72 -12.39 -37.75
C THR A 52 19.20 -11.87 -36.41
N GLN A 53 18.23 -10.95 -36.41
CA GLN A 53 17.65 -10.39 -35.20
C GLN A 53 16.19 -10.01 -35.39
N VAL A 54 15.36 -10.27 -34.38
CA VAL A 54 14.02 -9.70 -34.22
C VAL A 54 14.00 -8.89 -32.93
N SER A 55 13.50 -7.67 -33.00
CA SER A 55 13.33 -6.79 -31.84
C SER A 55 11.87 -6.50 -31.59
N LEU A 56 11.46 -6.54 -30.33
CA LEU A 56 10.11 -6.22 -29.89
C LEU A 56 10.13 -5.55 -28.52
N THR A 57 9.05 -4.85 -28.20
CA THR A 57 8.74 -4.46 -26.82
C THR A 57 8.19 -5.67 -26.06
N ILE A 58 8.74 -5.95 -24.88
CA ILE A 58 8.28 -7.04 -24.02
C ILE A 58 6.82 -6.77 -23.61
N PRO A 59 5.88 -7.68 -23.91
CA PRO A 59 4.47 -7.48 -23.57
C PRO A 59 4.26 -7.58 -22.06
N SER A 60 3.21 -6.92 -21.56
CA SER A 60 2.78 -7.06 -20.17
C SER A 60 2.22 -8.46 -19.92
N ALA A 61 2.85 -9.21 -19.02
CA ALA A 61 2.31 -10.47 -18.49
C ALA A 61 1.94 -10.32 -17.00
N GLN A 62 0.99 -11.14 -16.53
CA GLN A 62 0.43 -11.02 -15.18
C GLN A 62 1.31 -11.64 -14.08
N CYS A 63 2.12 -12.65 -14.43
CA CYS A 63 2.91 -13.42 -13.48
C CYS A 63 4.40 -13.34 -13.82
N ALA A 64 5.24 -13.16 -12.81
CA ALA A 64 6.68 -13.28 -12.96
C ALA A 64 7.09 -14.75 -13.16
N GLY A 65 8.15 -14.99 -13.93
CA GLY A 65 8.74 -16.31 -14.10
C GLY A 65 9.32 -16.57 -15.48
N GLN A 66 9.79 -17.81 -15.67
CA GLN A 66 10.35 -18.24 -16.94
C GLN A 66 9.25 -18.42 -17.99
N VAL A 67 9.42 -17.77 -19.14
CA VAL A 67 8.57 -17.91 -20.33
C VAL A 67 9.40 -18.44 -21.50
N SER A 68 8.76 -19.24 -22.35
CA SER A 68 9.39 -19.72 -23.58
C SER A 68 9.17 -18.72 -24.70
N VAL A 69 10.24 -18.25 -25.33
CA VAL A 69 10.17 -17.32 -26.46
C VAL A 69 10.54 -18.04 -27.75
N SER A 70 9.67 -17.93 -28.76
CA SER A 70 9.89 -18.45 -30.11
C SER A 70 9.40 -17.45 -31.16
N VAL A 71 9.78 -17.67 -32.42
CA VAL A 71 9.27 -16.88 -33.55
C VAL A 71 8.53 -17.76 -34.53
N THR A 72 7.51 -17.20 -35.18
CA THR A 72 6.79 -17.85 -36.28
C THR A 72 6.98 -17.05 -37.57
N SER A 73 7.31 -17.75 -38.65
CA SER A 73 7.49 -17.17 -39.99
C SER A 73 6.16 -16.85 -40.68
N SER A 74 6.23 -16.12 -41.80
CA SER A 74 5.11 -15.90 -42.72
C SER A 74 4.50 -17.19 -43.30
N THR A 75 5.25 -18.30 -43.28
CA THR A 75 4.79 -19.63 -43.68
C THR A 75 4.23 -20.46 -42.53
N ASN A 76 3.99 -19.85 -41.36
CA ASN A 76 3.51 -20.49 -40.14
C ASN A 76 4.43 -21.60 -39.58
N VAL A 77 5.74 -21.51 -39.85
CA VAL A 77 6.74 -22.40 -39.24
C VAL A 77 7.31 -21.74 -38.00
N THR A 78 7.28 -22.44 -36.86
CA THR A 78 7.81 -21.97 -35.58
C THR A 78 9.26 -22.44 -35.37
N SER A 79 10.11 -21.57 -34.82
CA SER A 79 11.50 -21.87 -34.46
C SER A 79 11.63 -22.79 -33.23
N ASN A 80 12.86 -23.08 -32.82
CA ASN A 80 13.12 -23.48 -31.43
C ASN A 80 12.68 -22.38 -30.45
N ALA A 81 12.48 -22.76 -29.18
CA ALA A 81 12.21 -21.82 -28.11
C ALA A 81 13.42 -21.70 -27.16
N LEU A 82 13.67 -20.50 -26.66
CA LEU A 82 14.62 -20.24 -25.58
C LEU A 82 13.90 -19.68 -24.35
N PRO A 83 14.40 -19.96 -23.13
CA PRO A 83 13.82 -19.42 -21.91
C PRO A 83 14.22 -17.95 -21.70
N PHE A 84 13.24 -17.15 -21.29
CA PHE A 84 13.40 -15.76 -20.86
C PHE A 84 12.76 -15.60 -19.48
N PHE A 85 13.38 -14.88 -18.55
CA PHE A 85 12.78 -14.64 -17.24
C PHE A 85 12.04 -13.31 -17.23
N PHE A 86 10.71 -13.36 -17.22
CA PHE A 86 9.88 -12.17 -17.13
C PHE A 86 9.72 -11.74 -15.67
N VAL A 87 10.02 -10.48 -15.38
CA VAL A 87 9.84 -9.87 -14.06
C VAL A 87 8.59 -9.00 -14.13
N ALA A 88 7.50 -9.48 -13.55
CA ALA A 88 6.23 -8.76 -13.51
C ALA A 88 6.26 -7.62 -12.50
N SER A 89 5.54 -6.53 -12.80
CA SER A 89 5.31 -5.46 -11.84
C SER A 89 4.55 -5.96 -10.61
N PRO A 90 4.78 -5.36 -9.43
CA PRO A 90 4.04 -5.71 -8.23
C PRO A 90 2.57 -5.28 -8.32
N SER A 91 1.71 -5.94 -7.56
CA SER A 91 0.33 -5.47 -7.34
C SER A 91 0.07 -5.36 -5.84
N VAL A 92 -0.65 -4.32 -5.42
CA VAL A 92 -1.16 -4.17 -4.06
C VAL A 92 -2.64 -4.50 -4.07
N THR A 93 -3.05 -5.44 -3.23
CA THR A 93 -4.43 -5.93 -3.13
C THR A 93 -5.07 -5.64 -1.78
N GLY A 94 -4.29 -5.21 -0.78
CA GLY A 94 -4.82 -4.90 0.54
C GLY A 94 -3.78 -4.34 1.50
N ALA A 95 -4.26 -3.71 2.57
CA ALA A 95 -3.47 -3.33 3.75
C ALA A 95 -4.16 -3.86 5.01
N GLY A 96 -3.39 -4.44 5.93
CA GLY A 96 -3.89 -4.97 7.20
C GLY A 96 -4.28 -3.89 8.20
N THR A 97 -3.58 -2.75 8.17
CA THR A 97 -3.93 -1.54 8.91
C THR A 97 -4.18 -0.43 7.91
N THR A 98 -5.37 0.16 7.92
CA THR A 98 -5.83 1.12 6.89
C THR A 98 -5.84 2.57 7.36
N CYS A 99 -5.53 2.83 8.64
CA CYS A 99 -5.50 4.18 9.19
C CYS A 99 -4.39 4.37 10.24
N GLY A 100 -4.04 5.63 10.50
CA GLY A 100 -3.08 5.99 11.55
C GLY A 100 -2.85 7.50 11.69
N PRO A 101 -2.04 7.93 12.66
CA PRO A 101 -1.74 9.33 12.89
C PRO A 101 -0.97 9.97 11.72
N ALA A 102 -1.28 11.23 11.43
CA ALA A 102 -0.54 12.08 10.51
C ALA A 102 0.97 12.19 10.84
N ALA A 103 1.35 11.98 12.10
CA ALA A 103 2.75 11.93 12.52
C ALA A 103 3.53 10.71 11.95
N GLY A 104 2.83 9.73 11.35
CA GLY A 104 3.41 8.48 10.87
C GLY A 104 3.68 7.48 12.01
N GLY A 105 4.46 6.45 11.71
CA GLY A 105 4.87 5.42 12.67
C GLY A 105 3.94 4.21 12.76
N THR A 106 2.81 4.19 12.04
CA THR A 106 1.94 3.01 11.97
C THR A 106 2.62 1.89 11.19
N SER A 107 2.71 0.72 11.81
CA SER A 107 3.11 -0.52 11.12
C SER A 107 1.94 -1.05 10.29
N VAL A 108 2.18 -1.23 9.00
CA VAL A 108 1.19 -1.70 8.02
C VAL A 108 1.73 -2.93 7.32
N THR A 109 0.99 -4.04 7.39
CA THR A 109 1.22 -5.20 6.54
C THR A 109 0.47 -5.01 5.23
N VAL A 110 1.18 -4.93 4.12
CA VAL A 110 0.63 -4.77 2.78
C VAL A 110 0.61 -6.13 2.09
N PHE A 111 -0.52 -6.45 1.47
CA PHE A 111 -0.78 -7.70 0.74
C PHE A 111 -0.77 -7.44 -0.76
N GLY A 112 -0.32 -8.42 -1.53
CA GLY A 112 -0.18 -8.25 -2.97
C GLY A 112 0.42 -9.41 -3.72
N SER A 113 1.09 -9.12 -4.83
CA SER A 113 1.81 -10.09 -5.65
C SER A 113 3.14 -9.55 -6.17
N ASN A 114 4.05 -10.46 -6.52
CA ASN A 114 5.37 -10.19 -7.12
C ASN A 114 6.32 -9.38 -6.21
N PHE A 115 6.28 -9.58 -4.90
CA PHE A 115 7.07 -8.80 -3.92
C PHE A 115 8.49 -9.31 -3.63
N LEU A 116 8.91 -10.49 -4.12
CA LEU A 116 10.17 -11.15 -3.73
C LEU A 116 11.46 -10.34 -4.02
N THR A 117 11.39 -9.34 -4.91
CA THR A 117 12.50 -8.45 -5.27
C THR A 117 12.18 -6.99 -4.96
N GLY A 118 11.35 -6.77 -3.93
CA GLY A 118 10.96 -5.46 -3.46
C GLY A 118 12.15 -4.62 -3.02
N THR A 119 12.16 -3.37 -3.44
CA THR A 119 13.23 -2.39 -3.19
C THR A 119 12.74 -1.19 -2.39
N GLY A 120 11.43 -0.92 -2.40
CA GLY A 120 10.86 0.23 -1.71
C GLY A 120 9.34 0.20 -1.66
N ALA A 121 8.79 1.15 -0.92
CA ALA A 121 7.37 1.46 -0.90
C ALA A 121 7.18 2.97 -0.64
N THR A 122 6.06 3.49 -1.09
CA THR A 122 5.62 4.87 -0.82
C THR A 122 4.23 4.83 -0.20
N VAL A 123 3.92 5.84 0.61
CA VAL A 123 2.58 6.12 1.11
C VAL A 123 2.30 7.59 0.81
N GLY A 124 1.31 7.85 -0.05
CA GLY A 124 1.05 9.20 -0.56
C GLY A 124 2.23 9.84 -1.29
N GLY A 125 3.00 9.04 -2.01
CA GLY A 125 4.22 9.47 -2.70
C GLY A 125 5.42 9.72 -1.79
N THR A 126 5.27 9.62 -0.47
CA THR A 126 6.40 9.74 0.47
C THR A 126 7.04 8.38 0.68
N ALA A 127 8.35 8.28 0.49
CA ALA A 127 9.10 7.04 0.68
C ALA A 127 9.05 6.59 2.15
N VAL A 128 8.86 5.29 2.38
CA VAL A 128 8.84 4.73 3.74
C VAL A 128 10.26 4.59 4.29
N THR A 129 10.43 4.89 5.59
CA THR A 129 11.69 4.70 6.32
C THR A 129 11.43 4.11 7.71
N PRO A 130 12.14 3.05 8.14
CA PRO A 130 13.20 2.31 7.43
C PRO A 130 12.68 1.56 6.20
N THR A 131 13.59 0.97 5.43
CA THR A 131 13.26 0.19 4.22
C THR A 131 12.20 -0.87 4.52
N PRO A 132 11.23 -1.12 3.60
CA PRO A 132 10.21 -2.14 3.79
C PRO A 132 10.79 -3.52 4.10
N THR A 133 10.10 -4.29 4.94
CA THR A 133 10.46 -5.68 5.24
C THR A 133 9.61 -6.62 4.40
N PHE A 134 10.16 -7.11 3.30
CA PHE A 134 9.51 -8.09 2.43
C PHE A 134 9.60 -9.49 3.04
N THR A 135 8.46 -10.07 3.40
CA THR A 135 8.40 -11.39 4.08
C THR A 135 8.12 -12.53 3.11
N SER A 136 7.48 -12.26 1.97
CA SER A 136 7.14 -13.25 0.94
C SER A 136 6.86 -12.58 -0.42
N SER A 137 6.47 -13.37 -1.42
CA SER A 137 6.01 -12.84 -2.72
C SER A 137 4.67 -12.09 -2.66
N ASN A 138 3.97 -12.14 -1.54
CA ASN A 138 2.62 -11.58 -1.38
C ASN A 138 2.45 -10.72 -0.13
N GLN A 139 3.52 -10.46 0.63
CA GLN A 139 3.45 -9.67 1.85
C GLN A 139 4.72 -8.83 2.07
N VAL A 140 4.51 -7.57 2.47
CA VAL A 140 5.54 -6.65 2.92
C VAL A 140 5.03 -5.86 4.12
N THR A 141 5.90 -5.63 5.10
CA THR A 141 5.61 -4.75 6.23
C THR A 141 6.32 -3.42 6.03
N ILE A 142 5.58 -2.33 6.19
CA ILE A 142 6.07 -0.94 6.11
C ILE A 142 5.76 -0.18 7.39
N THR A 143 6.53 0.86 7.66
CA THR A 143 6.19 1.88 8.66
C THR A 143 5.80 3.15 7.90
N THR A 144 4.61 3.65 8.17
CA THR A 144 4.09 4.87 7.51
C THR A 144 4.98 6.07 7.83
N PRO A 145 5.37 6.87 6.81
CA PRO A 145 6.05 8.14 7.05
C PRO A 145 5.09 9.17 7.64
N ALA A 146 5.63 10.28 8.13
CA ALA A 146 4.81 11.44 8.47
C ALA A 146 4.14 12.02 7.22
N HIS A 147 2.91 12.48 7.37
CA HIS A 147 2.10 13.08 6.32
C HIS A 147 1.67 14.50 6.72
N THR A 148 1.78 15.44 5.78
CA THR A 148 1.30 16.81 6.01
C THR A 148 -0.18 16.86 5.65
N MET A 149 -1.04 17.00 6.66
CA MET A 149 -2.49 17.05 6.48
C MET A 149 -2.93 18.24 5.64
N THR A 150 -3.95 18.01 4.82
CA THR A 150 -4.68 19.06 4.11
C THR A 150 -5.28 20.03 5.12
N PRO A 151 -5.04 21.36 5.01
CA PRO A 151 -5.55 22.32 5.98
C PRO A 151 -7.06 22.23 6.17
N GLY A 152 -7.49 22.10 7.43
CA GLY A 152 -8.91 21.95 7.80
C GLY A 152 -9.46 20.53 7.63
N SER A 153 -8.68 19.59 7.11
CA SER A 153 -9.04 18.17 7.05
C SER A 153 -8.65 17.45 8.34
N CYS A 154 -9.51 16.54 8.77
CA CYS A 154 -9.19 15.57 9.82
C CYS A 154 -8.72 14.22 9.26
N VAL A 155 -8.95 13.95 7.96
CA VAL A 155 -8.63 12.67 7.31
C VAL A 155 -8.13 12.92 5.90
N ASP A 156 -6.93 12.43 5.59
CA ASP A 156 -6.36 12.42 4.26
C ASP A 156 -6.12 10.97 3.83
N THR A 157 -6.77 10.55 2.75
CA THR A 157 -6.60 9.20 2.18
C THR A 157 -5.58 9.26 1.04
N VAL A 158 -4.59 8.38 1.09
CA VAL A 158 -3.50 8.31 0.12
C VAL A 158 -3.24 6.87 -0.32
N ASP A 159 -2.66 6.71 -1.51
CA ASP A 159 -2.32 5.38 -2.02
C ASP A 159 -1.03 4.84 -1.40
N ILE A 160 -0.98 3.51 -1.24
CA ILE A 160 0.22 2.74 -0.94
C ILE A 160 0.72 2.13 -2.25
N GLU A 161 1.99 2.36 -2.57
CA GLU A 161 2.65 1.73 -3.70
C GLU A 161 3.87 0.94 -3.24
N VAL A 162 4.11 -0.19 -3.91
CA VAL A 162 5.28 -1.05 -3.69
C VAL A 162 6.12 -1.05 -4.95
N THR A 163 7.43 -0.91 -4.80
CA THR A 163 8.39 -0.93 -5.89
C THR A 163 9.25 -2.18 -5.80
N THR A 164 9.40 -2.87 -6.93
CA THR A 164 10.27 -4.03 -7.11
C THR A 164 11.14 -3.84 -8.35
N ALA A 165 12.01 -4.79 -8.67
CA ALA A 165 12.72 -4.81 -9.94
C ALA A 165 11.77 -4.85 -11.17
N GLY A 166 10.52 -5.29 -11.00
CA GLY A 166 9.48 -5.31 -12.03
C GLY A 166 8.79 -3.96 -12.28
N GLY A 167 9.18 -2.92 -11.54
CA GLY A 167 8.55 -1.60 -11.55
C GLY A 167 7.76 -1.31 -10.27
N THR A 168 6.89 -0.30 -10.34
CA THR A 168 6.04 0.14 -9.22
C THR A 168 4.60 -0.34 -9.43
N SER A 169 3.94 -0.74 -8.35
CA SER A 169 2.56 -1.16 -8.39
C SER A 169 1.64 0.00 -8.75
N VAL A 170 0.62 -0.27 -9.55
CA VAL A 170 -0.43 0.73 -9.82
C VAL A 170 -1.50 0.63 -8.72
N PRO A 171 -1.92 1.76 -8.11
CA PRO A 171 -3.03 1.77 -7.15
C PRO A 171 -4.31 1.16 -7.75
N SER A 172 -4.97 0.28 -7.01
CA SER A 172 -6.11 -0.52 -7.51
C SER A 172 -7.44 -0.23 -6.81
N GLY A 173 -7.52 0.87 -6.05
CA GLY A 173 -8.71 1.35 -5.37
C GLY A 173 -8.52 1.47 -3.85
N SER A 174 -9.63 1.45 -3.10
CA SER A 174 -9.62 1.72 -1.65
C SER A 174 -8.85 0.68 -0.83
N LEU A 175 -8.65 -0.54 -1.35
CA LEU A 175 -7.88 -1.58 -0.66
C LEU A 175 -6.37 -1.32 -0.66
N SER A 176 -5.87 -0.51 -1.59
CA SER A 176 -4.47 -0.08 -1.65
C SER A 176 -4.25 1.29 -1.01
N GLN A 177 -5.18 1.77 -0.16
CA GLN A 177 -5.12 3.09 0.45
C GLN A 177 -4.88 3.06 1.95
N PHE A 178 -4.24 4.11 2.44
CA PHE A 178 -4.05 4.40 3.86
C PHE A 178 -4.63 5.78 4.18
N SER A 179 -5.32 5.89 5.30
CA SER A 179 -5.89 7.15 5.75
C SER A 179 -5.12 7.71 6.94
N TYR A 180 -4.51 8.88 6.74
CA TYR A 180 -3.91 9.66 7.80
C TYR A 180 -4.96 10.47 8.53
N TYR A 181 -4.99 10.36 9.85
CA TYR A 181 -5.90 11.09 10.72
C TYR A 181 -5.13 12.13 11.52
N ALA A 182 -5.69 13.32 11.62
CA ALA A 182 -5.25 14.28 12.62
C ALA A 182 -5.55 13.74 14.03
N ALA A 183 -4.66 14.03 14.99
CA ALA A 183 -4.94 13.72 16.38
C ALA A 183 -6.22 14.45 16.84
N PRO A 184 -7.14 13.79 17.53
CA PRO A 184 -8.34 14.44 18.04
C PRO A 184 -7.96 15.47 19.12
N THR A 185 -8.78 16.49 19.32
CA THR A 185 -8.60 17.41 20.46
C THR A 185 -9.88 17.56 21.21
N ILE A 186 -9.81 17.58 22.55
CA ILE A 186 -10.94 17.92 23.42
C ILE A 186 -10.77 19.38 23.81
N THR A 187 -11.81 20.18 23.58
CA THR A 187 -11.84 21.62 23.90
C THR A 187 -12.60 21.93 25.18
N SER A 188 -13.64 21.16 25.51
CA SER A 188 -14.42 21.37 26.74
C SER A 188 -15.26 20.16 27.13
N LEU A 189 -15.59 20.10 28.42
CA LEU A 189 -16.49 19.11 29.03
C LEU A 189 -17.71 19.81 29.62
N SER A 190 -18.87 19.17 29.56
CA SER A 190 -20.09 19.67 30.19
C SER A 190 -20.96 18.51 30.71
N PRO A 191 -21.07 18.33 32.04
CA PRO A 191 -20.32 19.03 33.09
C PRO A 191 -18.83 18.65 33.12
N GLY A 192 -17.98 19.49 33.72
CA GLY A 192 -16.54 19.20 33.91
C GLY A 192 -16.24 18.30 35.12
N THR A 193 -17.28 17.81 35.78
CA THR A 193 -17.23 17.03 37.01
C THR A 193 -18.37 16.02 37.03
N GLY A 194 -18.24 14.90 37.74
CA GLY A 194 -19.34 13.96 37.89
C GLY A 194 -18.96 12.69 38.66
N THR A 195 -19.99 11.93 39.03
CA THR A 195 -19.88 10.62 39.65
C THR A 195 -20.22 9.52 38.66
N ALA A 196 -20.00 8.26 39.05
CA ALA A 196 -20.29 7.12 38.18
C ALA A 196 -21.75 7.10 37.72
N GLY A 197 -21.97 7.00 36.41
CA GLY A 197 -23.29 7.04 35.78
C GLY A 197 -23.70 8.41 35.24
N ASP A 198 -22.99 9.48 35.59
CA ASP A 198 -23.27 10.81 35.02
C ASP A 198 -22.91 10.87 33.53
N GLU A 199 -23.72 11.59 32.77
CA GLU A 199 -23.50 11.84 31.34
C GLU A 199 -22.70 13.14 31.14
N ILE A 200 -21.60 13.02 30.38
CA ILE A 200 -20.68 14.12 30.08
C ILE A 200 -20.67 14.38 28.57
N ALA A 201 -20.99 15.60 28.18
CA ALA A 201 -20.76 16.07 26.81
C ALA A 201 -19.29 16.45 26.63
N VAL A 202 -18.65 15.89 25.61
CA VAL A 202 -17.25 16.12 25.25
C VAL A 202 -17.20 16.86 23.91
N ASN A 203 -16.81 18.13 23.94
CA ASN A 203 -16.66 18.95 22.74
C ASN A 203 -15.22 18.94 22.27
N GLY A 204 -14.99 18.99 20.95
CA GLY A 204 -13.65 18.94 20.41
C GLY A 204 -13.55 18.99 18.89
N THR A 205 -12.48 18.43 18.35
CA THR A 205 -12.24 18.31 16.90
C THR A 205 -11.77 16.91 16.53
N CYS A 206 -12.04 16.53 15.28
CA CYS A 206 -11.59 15.28 14.68
C CYS A 206 -12.00 14.01 15.46
N PHE A 207 -13.21 14.00 16.03
CA PHE A 207 -13.84 12.81 16.60
C PHE A 207 -14.43 11.92 15.50
N ILE A 208 -13.57 11.45 14.59
CA ILE A 208 -13.92 10.58 13.47
C ILE A 208 -13.40 9.19 13.79
N ASP A 209 -14.24 8.17 13.57
CA ASP A 209 -13.91 6.77 13.85
C ASP A 209 -13.31 6.57 15.25
N VAL A 210 -13.97 7.16 16.25
CA VAL A 210 -13.59 7.02 17.66
C VAL A 210 -13.60 5.53 18.03
N SER A 211 -12.50 5.07 18.62
CA SER A 211 -12.32 3.68 19.03
C SER A 211 -12.42 3.51 20.54
N ALA A 212 -12.13 4.57 21.31
CA ALA A 212 -12.25 4.56 22.76
C ALA A 212 -12.48 5.96 23.33
N VAL A 213 -13.20 6.01 24.44
CA VAL A 213 -13.16 7.12 25.40
C VAL A 213 -12.74 6.53 26.74
N THR A 214 -11.76 7.12 27.39
CA THR A 214 -11.25 6.64 28.68
C THR A 214 -11.28 7.74 29.73
N PHE A 215 -11.55 7.33 30.97
CA PHE A 215 -11.39 8.17 32.15
C PHE A 215 -10.21 7.67 32.95
N SER A 216 -9.42 8.58 33.52
CA SER A 216 -8.35 8.24 34.44
C SER A 216 -8.42 9.07 35.71
N ASP A 217 -8.15 8.46 36.86
CA ASP A 217 -7.96 9.13 38.16
C ASP A 217 -6.46 9.34 38.51
N GLY A 218 -5.58 9.18 37.52
CA GLY A 218 -4.12 9.23 37.68
C GLY A 218 -3.49 7.88 38.06
N THR A 219 -4.25 6.94 38.61
CA THR A 219 -3.79 5.58 38.95
C THR A 219 -4.42 4.50 38.10
N ASN A 220 -5.69 4.66 37.77
CA ASN A 220 -6.48 3.76 36.96
C ASN A 220 -6.88 4.45 35.66
N THR A 221 -6.98 3.70 34.57
CA THR A 221 -7.57 4.16 33.30
C THR A 221 -8.67 3.17 32.95
N ILE A 222 -9.91 3.66 32.88
CA ILE A 222 -11.11 2.84 32.69
C ILE A 222 -11.80 3.25 31.38
N PRO A 223 -12.08 2.29 30.46
CA PRO A 223 -12.90 2.56 29.29
C PRO A 223 -14.31 2.99 29.68
N ALA A 224 -14.84 4.00 28.99
CA ALA A 224 -16.20 4.48 29.15
C ALA A 224 -17.04 4.11 27.91
N THR A 225 -18.36 4.01 28.12
CA THR A 225 -19.31 3.96 27.01
C THR A 225 -19.55 5.37 26.49
N TRP A 226 -19.71 5.49 25.17
CA TRP A 226 -19.89 6.77 24.50
C TRP A 226 -20.77 6.63 23.28
N THR A 227 -21.35 7.75 22.86
CA THR A 227 -22.11 7.91 21.63
C THR A 227 -21.57 9.11 20.88
N ALA A 228 -21.20 8.92 19.61
CA ALA A 228 -20.83 10.04 18.75
C ALA A 228 -22.09 10.81 18.31
N LEU A 229 -22.10 12.11 18.57
CA LEU A 229 -23.16 13.03 18.16
C LEU A 229 -22.73 13.90 16.96
N GLY A 230 -21.45 13.83 16.61
CA GLY A 230 -20.84 14.45 15.44
C GLY A 230 -19.31 14.37 15.51
N ASN A 231 -18.61 14.91 14.52
CA ASN A 231 -17.14 14.89 14.46
C ASN A 231 -16.47 15.84 15.47
N ASN A 232 -17.26 16.56 16.25
CA ASN A 232 -16.83 17.55 17.25
C ASN A 232 -17.55 17.40 18.60
N LEU A 233 -18.42 16.39 18.75
CA LEU A 233 -19.22 16.21 19.95
C LEU A 233 -19.47 14.72 20.22
N LEU A 234 -19.13 14.28 21.42
CA LEU A 234 -19.49 12.98 21.96
C LEU A 234 -20.30 13.16 23.24
N SER A 235 -21.14 12.18 23.55
CA SER A 235 -21.65 11.96 24.91
C SER A 235 -20.98 10.71 25.49
N THR A 236 -20.50 10.78 26.73
CA THR A 236 -19.86 9.65 27.43
C THR A 236 -20.41 9.53 28.85
N ILE A 237 -20.46 8.30 29.37
CA ILE A 237 -20.87 8.05 30.76
C ILE A 237 -19.64 7.88 31.65
N VAL A 238 -19.61 8.52 32.82
CA VAL A 238 -18.56 8.34 33.82
C VAL A 238 -18.57 6.87 34.31
N PRO A 239 -17.48 6.11 34.14
CA PRO A 239 -17.45 4.71 34.51
C PRO A 239 -17.32 4.52 36.03
N THR A 240 -17.76 3.36 36.53
CA THR A 240 -17.55 2.96 37.93
C THR A 240 -16.09 2.58 38.20
N GLY A 241 -15.67 2.69 39.46
CA GLY A 241 -14.35 2.20 39.91
C GLY A 241 -13.23 3.22 39.84
N LEU A 242 -13.55 4.49 39.57
CA LEU A 242 -12.63 5.62 39.69
C LEU A 242 -12.61 6.13 41.14
N THR A 243 -11.44 6.57 41.59
CA THR A 243 -11.28 7.22 42.90
C THR A 243 -11.71 8.69 42.82
N PRO A 244 -12.48 9.22 43.78
CA PRO A 244 -12.82 10.63 43.84
C PRO A 244 -11.57 11.53 43.88
N GLY A 245 -11.57 12.61 43.09
CA GLY A 245 -10.42 13.51 42.97
C GLY A 245 -10.20 14.03 41.55
N ALA A 246 -8.97 14.48 41.28
CA ALA A 246 -8.56 14.95 39.97
C ALA A 246 -8.44 13.77 38.99
N GLY A 247 -9.02 13.92 37.81
CA GLY A 247 -8.95 12.94 36.74
C GLY A 247 -8.88 13.58 35.36
N THR A 248 -8.89 12.75 34.33
CA THR A 248 -8.86 13.17 32.93
C THR A 248 -9.77 12.32 32.05
N ILE A 249 -10.25 12.91 30.96
CA ILE A 249 -10.92 12.22 29.85
C ILE A 249 -10.01 12.27 28.62
N THR A 250 -9.88 11.14 27.92
CA THR A 250 -9.17 11.05 26.63
C THR A 250 -10.06 10.38 25.59
N VAL A 251 -10.05 10.90 24.36
CA VAL A 251 -10.72 10.30 23.20
C VAL A 251 -9.66 9.74 22.28
N THR A 252 -9.82 8.51 21.80
CA THR A 252 -8.88 7.85 20.88
C THR A 252 -9.55 7.61 19.53
N THR A 253 -8.86 7.98 18.45
CA THR A 253 -9.25 7.68 17.06
C THR A 253 -8.10 6.99 16.34
N CYS A 254 -8.24 6.74 15.04
CA CYS A 254 -7.10 6.38 14.18
C CYS A 254 -5.93 7.40 14.26
N GLY A 255 -6.23 8.67 14.57
CA GLY A 255 -5.23 9.73 14.73
C GLY A 255 -4.42 9.65 16.02
N GLY A 256 -4.71 8.66 16.88
CA GLY A 256 -4.15 8.52 18.21
C GLY A 256 -5.04 9.12 19.30
N PRO A 257 -4.53 9.23 20.54
CA PRO A 257 -5.25 9.83 21.65
C PRO A 257 -5.33 11.36 21.51
N SER A 258 -6.38 11.94 22.08
CA SER A 258 -6.49 13.38 22.26
C SER A 258 -5.56 13.88 23.36
N ASN A 259 -5.57 15.20 23.60
CA ASN A 259 -5.12 15.73 24.88
C ASN A 259 -5.92 15.10 26.04
N ALA A 260 -5.27 14.93 27.18
CA ALA A 260 -5.92 14.52 28.42
C ALA A 260 -6.66 15.73 29.01
N GLN A 261 -7.99 15.76 28.86
CA GLN A 261 -8.81 16.86 29.33
C GLN A 261 -9.14 16.69 30.82
N ALA A 262 -8.82 17.69 31.64
CA ALA A 262 -9.10 17.64 33.08
C ALA A 262 -10.59 17.47 33.39
N PHE A 263 -10.89 16.59 34.34
CA PHE A 263 -12.22 16.24 34.85
C PHE A 263 -12.15 16.01 36.36
N THR A 264 -13.17 16.37 37.13
CA THR A 264 -13.21 16.07 38.58
C THR A 264 -14.19 14.95 38.89
N ILE A 265 -13.67 13.88 39.48
CA ILE A 265 -14.45 12.72 39.90
C ILE A 265 -14.99 13.00 41.30
N THR A 266 -16.30 12.86 41.49
CA THR A 266 -16.98 13.13 42.76
C THR A 266 -17.60 11.88 43.39
#